data_AF-A0A1X4JNN6-F1
#
_entry.id   AF-A0A1X4JNN6-F1
#
_cell.length_a   1.000
_cell.length_b   1.000
_cell.length_c   1.000
_cell.angle_alpha   90.00
_cell.angle_beta   90.00
_cell.angle_gamma   90.00
#
_symmetry.space_group_name_H-M   'P 1'
#
loop_
_entity.id
_entity.type
_entity.pdbx_description
1 polymer ?
#
loop_
_entity_poly.entity_id
_entity_poly.type
_entity_poly.pdbx_seq_one_letter_code
_entity_poly.pdbx_strand_id
1 'polypeptide(L)'
;MEIGHNIQQRREDKGMSQQDLADYLGISRQSISKWENGSALPSFKNVLALSDLFVVSLDELVKGDEALIEKFESSESAKITPANIIVITTLVLGVVTYIIEKIWLHIKVGTIDNGVELLGLIAFISLMITANWRDINKLFVKNRPFFWAMLAFVVILGVPCLTDFVQGFIDGFVAGAHAN
;
A
#
# COMPACT_ATOMS: atom_id res chain seq x y z
N MET A 1 -30.38 7.52 -4.99
CA MET A 1 -31.08 6.22 -5.03
C MET A 1 -30.24 5.27 -4.21
N GLU A 2 -30.81 4.62 -3.20
CA GLU A 2 -30.07 3.66 -2.38
C GLU A 2 -30.02 2.30 -3.09
N ILE A 3 -28.91 1.57 -2.96
CA ILE A 3 -28.73 0.25 -3.60
C ILE A 3 -29.89 -0.71 -3.29
N GLY A 4 -30.50 -0.57 -2.10
CA GLY A 4 -31.59 -1.41 -1.63
C GLY A 4 -32.79 -1.38 -2.56
N HIS A 5 -33.14 -0.19 -3.04
CA HIS A 5 -34.23 -0.01 -4.01
C HIS A 5 -33.90 -0.65 -5.36
N ASN A 6 -32.66 -0.52 -5.84
CA ASN A 6 -32.22 -1.16 -7.08
C ASN A 6 -32.27 -2.68 -6.98
N ILE A 7 -31.88 -3.25 -5.84
CA ILE A 7 -31.95 -4.70 -5.59
C ILE A 7 -33.41 -5.15 -5.59
N GLN A 8 -34.29 -4.44 -4.87
CA GLN A 8 -35.70 -4.76 -4.78
C GLN A 8 -36.37 -4.74 -6.16
N GLN A 9 -36.17 -3.66 -6.91
CA GLN A 9 -36.76 -3.48 -8.23
C GLN A 9 -36.35 -4.60 -9.18
N ARG A 10 -35.05 -4.89 -9.29
CA ARG A 10 -34.53 -5.92 -10.20
C ARG A 10 -34.94 -7.34 -9.77
N ARG A 11 -35.08 -7.58 -8.47
CA ARG A 11 -35.62 -8.84 -7.93
C ARG A 11 -37.07 -9.03 -8.38
N GLU A 12 -37.88 -7.99 -8.27
CA GLU A 12 -39.30 -7.99 -8.66
C GLU A 12 -39.47 -8.11 -10.18
N ASP A 13 -38.63 -7.44 -10.98
CA ASP A 13 -38.59 -7.57 -12.44
C ASP A 13 -38.30 -9.01 -12.91
N LYS A 14 -37.55 -9.78 -12.09
CA LYS A 14 -37.29 -11.21 -12.31
C LYS A 14 -38.33 -12.15 -11.70
N GLY A 15 -39.36 -11.61 -11.04
CA GLY A 15 -40.40 -12.39 -10.37
C GLY A 15 -39.89 -13.19 -9.17
N MET A 16 -38.76 -12.80 -8.57
CA MET A 16 -38.15 -13.50 -7.44
C MET A 16 -38.71 -12.99 -6.12
N SER A 17 -38.93 -13.89 -5.16
CA SER A 17 -39.16 -13.51 -3.77
C SER A 17 -37.83 -13.17 -3.07
N GLN A 18 -37.91 -12.51 -1.91
CA GLN A 18 -36.71 -12.31 -1.07
C GLN A 18 -36.05 -13.62 -0.64
N GLN A 19 -36.83 -14.71 -0.53
CA GLN A 19 -36.30 -16.04 -0.21
C GLN A 19 -35.51 -16.59 -1.40
N ASP A 20 -36.03 -16.48 -2.62
CA ASP A 20 -35.35 -16.98 -3.82
C ASP A 20 -34.01 -16.27 -4.05
N LEU A 21 -33.96 -14.95 -3.81
CA LEU A 21 -32.71 -14.20 -3.91
C LEU A 21 -31.71 -14.60 -2.80
N ALA A 22 -32.22 -14.87 -1.59
CA ALA A 22 -31.40 -15.33 -0.49
C ALA A 22 -30.79 -16.72 -0.76
N ASP A 23 -31.58 -17.62 -1.32
CA ASP A 23 -31.17 -18.97 -1.70
C ASP A 23 -30.12 -18.93 -2.82
N TYR A 24 -30.32 -18.08 -3.83
CA TYR A 24 -29.34 -17.86 -4.90
C TYR A 24 -27.99 -17.35 -4.37
N LEU A 25 -28.02 -16.42 -3.42
CA LEU A 25 -26.82 -15.82 -2.84
C LEU A 25 -26.22 -16.65 -1.68
N GLY A 26 -26.89 -17.71 -1.23
CA GLY A 26 -26.45 -18.55 -0.12
C GLY A 26 -26.40 -17.80 1.23
N ILE A 27 -27.36 -16.90 1.46
CA ILE A 27 -27.46 -16.07 2.68
C ILE A 27 -28.87 -16.11 3.27
N SER A 28 -29.07 -15.46 4.41
CA SER A 28 -30.40 -15.43 5.05
C SER A 28 -31.35 -14.46 4.33
N ARG A 29 -32.65 -14.80 4.27
CA ARG A 29 -33.70 -13.88 3.81
C ARG A 29 -33.70 -12.55 4.57
N GLN A 30 -33.37 -12.58 5.85
CA GLN A 30 -33.23 -11.38 6.69
C GLN A 30 -32.15 -10.44 6.16
N SER A 31 -31.06 -10.96 5.60
CA SER A 31 -30.01 -10.15 4.98
C SER A 31 -30.55 -9.39 3.76
N ILE A 32 -31.34 -10.04 2.90
CA ILE A 32 -31.98 -9.39 1.75
C ILE A 32 -32.94 -8.29 2.23
N SER A 33 -33.81 -8.59 3.20
CA SER A 33 -34.73 -7.60 3.75
C SER A 33 -34.00 -6.38 4.34
N LYS A 34 -32.83 -6.59 4.97
CA LYS A 34 -32.02 -5.49 5.52
C LYS A 34 -31.34 -4.65 4.45
N TRP A 35 -31.08 -5.22 3.27
CA TRP A 35 -30.53 -4.45 2.16
C TRP A 35 -31.62 -3.63 1.48
N GLU A 36 -32.78 -4.23 1.22
CA GLU A 36 -33.91 -3.56 0.57
C GLU A 36 -34.49 -2.41 1.42
N ASN A 37 -34.36 -2.47 2.74
CA ASN A 37 -34.80 -1.40 3.65
C ASN A 37 -33.69 -0.41 4.07
N GLY A 38 -32.48 -0.51 3.51
CA GLY A 38 -31.35 0.38 3.82
C GLY A 38 -30.69 0.18 5.20
N SER A 39 -31.14 -0.77 6.02
CA SER A 39 -30.58 -1.00 7.37
C SER A 39 -29.22 -1.71 7.37
N ALA A 40 -28.82 -2.31 6.25
CA ALA A 40 -27.48 -2.86 6.05
C ALA A 40 -27.08 -2.79 4.58
N LEU A 41 -25.78 -2.71 4.31
CA LEU A 41 -25.25 -2.73 2.94
C LEU A 41 -24.70 -4.12 2.58
N PRO A 42 -24.86 -4.59 1.33
CA PRO A 42 -24.26 -5.84 0.86
C PRO A 42 -22.73 -5.81 0.96
N SER A 43 -22.11 -7.00 0.91
CA SER A 43 -20.66 -7.14 0.77
C SER A 43 -20.26 -7.02 -0.70
N PHE A 44 -18.99 -6.73 -0.99
CA PHE A 44 -18.50 -6.64 -2.36
C PHE A 44 -18.78 -7.92 -3.17
N LYS A 45 -18.57 -9.09 -2.56
CA LYS A 45 -18.90 -10.40 -3.15
C LYS A 45 -20.38 -10.49 -3.55
N ASN A 46 -21.28 -10.01 -2.69
CA ASN A 46 -22.71 -10.07 -2.95
C ASN A 46 -23.11 -9.07 -4.04
N VAL A 47 -22.50 -7.88 -4.08
CA VAL A 47 -22.72 -6.91 -5.17
C VAL A 47 -22.28 -7.49 -6.51
N LEU A 48 -21.16 -8.21 -6.57
CA LEU A 48 -20.71 -8.91 -7.78
C LEU A 48 -21.68 -10.03 -8.20
N ALA A 49 -22.15 -10.84 -7.25
CA ALA A 49 -23.13 -11.89 -7.55
C ALA A 49 -24.48 -11.30 -8.02
N LEU A 50 -24.87 -10.13 -7.50
CA LEU A 50 -26.05 -9.39 -7.93
C LEU A 50 -25.89 -8.79 -9.32
N SER A 51 -24.70 -8.26 -9.67
CA SER A 51 -24.44 -7.76 -11.03
C SER A 51 -24.54 -8.88 -12.06
N ASP A 52 -24.01 -10.05 -11.74
CA ASP A 52 -24.09 -11.23 -12.59
C ASP A 52 -25.52 -11.75 -12.70
N LEU A 53 -26.24 -11.82 -11.58
CA LEU A 53 -27.64 -12.25 -11.55
C LEU A 53 -28.52 -11.32 -12.37
N PHE A 54 -28.39 -10.01 -12.21
CA PHE A 54 -29.25 -9.03 -12.86
C PHE A 54 -28.75 -8.58 -14.23
N VAL A 55 -27.57 -9.04 -14.66
CA VAL A 55 -26.95 -8.72 -15.96
C VAL A 55 -26.80 -7.20 -16.12
N VAL A 56 -26.27 -6.55 -15.09
CA VAL A 56 -26.08 -5.09 -15.02
C VAL A 56 -24.65 -4.77 -14.62
N SER A 57 -24.16 -3.60 -15.02
CA SER A 57 -22.83 -3.16 -14.58
C SER A 57 -22.84 -2.82 -13.08
N LEU A 58 -21.68 -2.95 -12.42
CA LEU A 58 -21.52 -2.53 -11.02
C LEU A 58 -21.82 -1.04 -10.84
N ASP A 59 -21.45 -0.21 -11.82
CA ASP A 59 -21.79 1.22 -11.84
C ASP A 59 -23.30 1.41 -11.79
N GLU A 60 -24.05 0.72 -12.65
CA GLU A 60 -25.51 0.80 -12.71
C GLU A 60 -26.20 0.26 -11.45
N LEU A 61 -25.60 -0.74 -10.79
CA LEU A 61 -26.13 -1.31 -9.55
C LEU A 61 -25.93 -0.37 -8.35
N VAL A 62 -24.78 0.32 -8.30
CA VAL A 62 -24.31 1.12 -7.13
C VAL A 62 -24.51 2.63 -7.35
N LYS A 63 -24.96 3.07 -8.53
CA LYS A 63 -25.02 4.48 -8.92
C LYS A 63 -25.76 5.35 -7.89
N GLY A 64 -25.02 6.25 -7.25
CA GLY A 64 -25.55 7.23 -6.31
C GLY A 64 -25.63 6.77 -4.85
N ASP A 65 -24.94 5.68 -4.47
CA ASP A 65 -24.81 5.22 -3.09
C ASP A 65 -23.38 5.49 -2.54
N GLU A 66 -23.14 6.73 -2.11
CA GLU A 66 -21.85 7.19 -1.59
C GLU A 66 -21.39 6.38 -0.35
N ALA A 67 -22.33 5.98 0.51
CA ALA A 67 -22.04 5.19 1.70
C ALA A 67 -21.48 3.79 1.36
N LEU A 68 -21.92 3.22 0.23
CA LEU A 68 -21.45 1.92 -0.25
C LEU A 68 -20.06 2.00 -0.88
N ILE A 69 -19.81 3.07 -1.62
CA ILE A 69 -18.49 3.38 -2.17
C ILE A 69 -17.49 3.59 -1.03
N GLU A 70 -17.84 4.41 -0.03
CA GLU A 70 -17.01 4.64 1.16
C GLU A 70 -16.76 3.35 1.96
N LYS A 71 -17.78 2.48 2.10
CA LYS A 71 -17.63 1.18 2.75
C LYS A 71 -16.63 0.28 2.00
N PHE A 72 -16.60 0.31 0.67
CA PHE A 72 -15.62 -0.46 -0.11
C PHE A 72 -14.22 0.14 -0.03
N GLU A 73 -14.09 1.47 -0.14
CA GLU A 73 -12.80 2.18 -0.02
C GLU A 73 -12.16 1.99 1.38
N SER A 74 -12.98 2.08 2.44
CA SER A 74 -12.51 1.86 3.82
C SER A 74 -12.14 0.41 4.08
N SER A 75 -12.83 -0.55 3.46
CA SER A 75 -12.47 -1.98 3.53
C SER A 75 -11.19 -2.33 2.77
N GLU A 76 -10.85 -1.56 1.73
CA GLU A 76 -9.59 -1.69 0.98
C GLU A 76 -8.43 -0.91 1.62
N SER A 77 -8.73 -0.01 2.58
CA SER A 77 -7.69 0.66 3.35
C SER A 77 -6.91 -0.39 4.16
N ALA A 78 -5.64 -0.55 3.79
CA ALA A 78 -4.76 -1.58 4.31
C ALA A 78 -4.82 -1.63 5.84
N LYS A 79 -5.39 -2.71 6.39
CA LYS A 79 -5.30 -2.99 7.83
C LYS A 79 -3.82 -3.01 8.18
N ILE A 80 -3.39 -2.07 9.02
CA ILE A 80 -2.03 -2.06 9.56
C ILE A 80 -1.89 -3.35 10.38
N THR A 81 -1.25 -4.34 9.79
CA THR A 81 -0.95 -5.60 10.47
C THR A 81 0.11 -5.33 11.54
N PRO A 82 0.13 -6.11 12.64
CA PRO A 82 1.15 -5.96 13.68
C PRO A 82 2.59 -5.98 13.12
N ALA A 83 2.82 -6.72 12.03
CA ALA A 83 4.08 -6.76 11.32
C ALA A 83 4.51 -5.40 10.73
N ASN A 84 3.59 -4.60 10.20
CA ASN A 84 3.91 -3.28 9.63
C ASN A 84 4.35 -2.30 10.73
N ILE A 85 3.75 -2.41 11.92
CA ILE A 85 4.14 -1.61 13.09
C ILE A 85 5.56 -1.98 13.51
N ILE A 86 5.90 -3.28 13.55
CA ILE A 86 7.26 -3.75 13.86
C ILE A 86 8.26 -3.21 12.84
N VAL A 87 7.97 -3.30 11.53
CA VAL A 87 8.87 -2.79 10.48
C VAL A 87 9.09 -1.28 10.60
N ILE A 88 8.02 -0.49 10.80
CA ILE A 88 8.13 0.96 10.94
C ILE A 88 8.90 1.33 12.21
N THR A 89 8.65 0.65 13.32
CA THR A 89 9.37 0.92 14.58
C THR A 89 10.84 0.53 14.50
N THR A 90 11.18 -0.58 13.84
CA THR A 90 12.57 -0.97 13.59
C THR A 90 13.30 0.03 12.69
N LEU A 91 12.64 0.53 11.64
CA LEU A 91 13.21 1.54 10.75
C LEU A 91 13.49 2.86 11.48
N VAL A 92 12.54 3.33 12.29
CA VAL A 92 12.68 4.57 13.07
C VAL A 92 13.79 4.42 14.12
N LEU A 93 13.87 3.29 14.81
CA LEU A 93 14.96 3.00 15.76
C LEU A 93 16.33 3.01 15.08
N GLY A 94 16.47 2.39 13.90
CA GLY A 94 17.73 2.39 13.15
C GLY A 94 18.19 3.77 12.70
N VAL A 95 17.25 4.62 12.26
CA VAL A 95 17.55 6.01 11.91
C VAL A 95 17.96 6.82 13.14
N VAL A 96 17.29 6.61 14.27
CA VAL A 96 17.62 7.28 15.54
C VAL A 96 19.00 6.85 16.05
N THR A 97 19.33 5.55 16.01
CA THR A 97 20.67 5.08 16.42
C THR A 97 21.76 5.65 15.51
N TYR A 98 21.54 5.70 14.19
CA TYR A 98 22.46 6.30 13.24
C TYR A 98 22.69 7.81 13.50
N ILE A 99 21.61 8.54 13.77
CA ILE A 99 21.68 9.98 14.10
C ILE A 99 22.43 10.18 15.42
N ILE A 100 22.20 9.34 16.43
CA ILE A 100 22.91 9.39 17.72
C ILE A 100 24.40 9.12 17.51
N GLU A 101 24.78 8.10 16.74
CA GLU A 101 26.18 7.79 16.44
C GLU A 101 26.90 8.98 15.80
N LYS A 102 26.26 9.68 14.86
CA LYS A 102 26.83 10.85 14.18
C LYS A 102 26.84 12.13 15.03
N ILE A 103 25.89 12.29 15.96
CA ILE A 103 25.80 13.48 16.83
C ILE A 103 26.71 13.35 18.08
N TRP A 104 26.80 12.16 18.68
CA TRP A 104 27.49 11.97 19.98
C TRP A 104 28.98 11.67 19.88
N LEU A 105 29.49 11.14 18.75
CA LEU A 105 30.90 10.76 18.59
C LEU A 105 31.57 11.60 17.50
N HIS A 106 32.02 12.80 17.86
CA HIS A 106 33.00 13.57 17.07
C HIS A 106 34.40 12.89 17.09
N ILE A 107 34.49 11.61 16.69
CA ILE A 107 35.74 10.85 16.66
C ILE A 107 36.07 10.47 15.22
N LYS A 108 37.28 10.80 14.76
CA LYS A 108 37.80 10.47 13.43
C LYS A 108 37.84 8.95 13.22
N VAL A 109 36.92 8.43 12.41
CA VAL A 109 36.83 7.01 12.05
C VAL A 109 37.74 6.74 10.86
N GLY A 110 38.83 6.00 11.08
CA GLY A 110 39.79 5.66 10.02
C GLY A 110 39.75 4.20 9.56
N THR A 111 38.96 3.30 10.15
CA THR A 111 39.05 1.87 9.76
C THR A 111 37.84 0.98 10.10
N ILE A 112 36.81 1.47 10.82
CA ILE A 112 35.65 0.65 11.21
C ILE A 112 34.39 0.93 10.34
N ASP A 113 34.39 2.01 9.55
CA ASP A 113 33.22 2.45 8.74
C ASP A 113 32.76 1.38 7.73
N ASN A 114 33.68 0.79 6.97
CA ASN A 114 33.34 -0.08 5.84
C ASN A 114 32.59 -1.37 6.23
N GLY A 115 32.87 -1.92 7.42
CA GLY A 115 32.26 -3.17 7.89
C GLY A 115 30.80 -2.97 8.32
N VAL A 116 30.51 -1.83 8.96
CA VAL A 116 29.17 -1.47 9.40
C VAL A 116 28.29 -1.11 8.21
N GLU A 117 28.84 -0.43 7.20
CA GLU A 117 28.15 -0.13 5.94
C GLU A 117 27.74 -1.40 5.18
N LEU A 118 28.63 -2.40 5.11
CA LEU A 118 28.32 -3.66 4.44
C LEU A 118 27.18 -4.42 5.14
N LEU A 119 27.17 -4.44 6.48
CA LEU A 119 26.08 -5.05 7.25
C LEU A 119 24.75 -4.29 7.06
N GLY A 120 24.81 -2.95 7.02
CA GLY A 120 23.66 -2.11 6.70
C GLY A 120 23.09 -2.39 5.30
N LEU A 121 23.96 -2.56 4.30
CA LEU A 121 23.57 -2.88 2.92
C LEU A 121 22.94 -4.28 2.82
N ILE A 122 23.51 -5.28 3.51
CA ILE A 122 22.94 -6.64 3.58
C ILE A 122 21.56 -6.60 4.24
N ALA A 123 21.40 -5.87 5.36
CA ALA A 123 20.12 -5.71 6.03
C ALA A 123 19.09 -5.00 5.14
N PHE A 124 19.50 -3.96 4.42
CA PHE A 124 18.64 -3.22 3.48
C PHE A 124 18.19 -4.09 2.30
N ILE A 125 19.11 -4.85 1.71
CA ILE A 125 18.78 -5.79 0.61
C ILE A 125 17.84 -6.89 1.11
N SER A 126 18.10 -7.44 2.30
CA SER A 126 17.24 -8.47 2.89
C SER A 126 15.83 -7.94 3.18
N LEU A 127 15.72 -6.68 3.64
CA LEU A 127 14.45 -5.96 3.81
C LEU A 127 13.74 -5.74 2.46
N MET A 128 14.47 -5.35 1.43
CA MET A 128 13.92 -5.14 0.08
C MET A 128 13.38 -6.43 -0.54
N ILE A 129 13.98 -7.58 -0.25
CA ILE A 129 13.51 -8.87 -0.74
C ILE A 129 12.29 -9.36 0.05
N THR A 130 12.24 -9.12 1.36
CA THR A 130 11.14 -9.58 2.23
C THR A 130 9.92 -8.65 2.23
N ALA A 131 10.09 -7.39 1.82
CA ALA A 131 9.00 -6.43 1.75
C ALA A 131 8.00 -6.75 0.62
N ASN A 132 6.71 -6.65 0.92
CA ASN A 132 5.65 -6.80 -0.08
C ASN A 132 5.56 -5.55 -0.97
N TRP A 133 6.22 -5.60 -2.13
CA TRP A 133 6.26 -4.50 -3.10
C TRP A 133 4.88 -4.03 -3.59
N ARG A 134 3.86 -4.88 -3.53
CA ARG A 134 2.49 -4.50 -3.94
C ARG A 134 1.89 -3.43 -3.03
N ASP A 135 2.09 -3.57 -1.72
CA ASP A 135 1.55 -2.64 -0.72
C ASP A 135 2.34 -1.32 -0.71
N ILE A 136 3.66 -1.42 -0.90
CA ILE A 136 4.56 -0.27 -1.06
C ILE A 136 4.18 0.57 -2.29
N ASN A 137 3.87 -0.08 -3.42
CA ASN A 137 3.46 0.62 -4.63
C ASN A 137 2.14 1.39 -4.43
N LYS A 138 1.17 0.82 -3.69
CA LYS A 138 -0.07 1.54 -3.35
C LYS A 138 0.18 2.80 -2.52
N LEU A 139 1.13 2.76 -1.58
CA LEU A 139 1.52 3.93 -0.76
C LEU A 139 2.13 5.05 -1.62
N PHE A 140 2.98 4.72 -2.59
CA PHE A 140 3.60 5.70 -3.48
C PHE A 140 2.63 6.32 -4.49
N VAL A 141 1.65 5.55 -4.97
CA VAL A 141 0.63 6.07 -5.90
C VAL A 141 -0.35 6.99 -5.18
N LYS A 142 -0.78 6.67 -3.95
CA LYS A 142 -1.73 7.48 -3.18
C LYS A 142 -1.13 8.83 -2.77
N ASN A 143 0.14 8.85 -2.35
CA ASN A 143 0.83 10.05 -1.88
C ASN A 143 2.03 10.42 -2.77
N ARG A 144 1.76 10.75 -4.04
CA ARG A 144 2.79 11.19 -5.01
C ARG A 144 3.78 12.24 -4.48
N PRO A 145 3.38 13.33 -3.79
CA PRO A 145 4.35 14.32 -3.30
C PRO A 145 5.27 13.76 -2.19
N PHE A 146 4.77 12.84 -1.36
CA PHE A 146 5.58 12.19 -0.32
C PHE A 146 6.65 11.28 -0.94
N PHE A 147 6.32 10.56 -2.02
CA PHE A 147 7.30 9.75 -2.75
C PHE A 147 8.45 10.59 -3.29
N TRP A 148 8.15 11.69 -3.98
CA TRP A 148 9.18 12.57 -4.53
C TRP A 148 10.02 13.24 -3.43
N ALA A 149 9.42 13.59 -2.29
CA ALA A 149 10.15 14.11 -1.13
C ALA A 149 11.08 13.07 -0.51
N MET A 150 10.62 11.82 -0.35
CA MET A 150 11.42 10.71 0.17
C MET A 150 12.56 10.35 -0.78
N LEU A 151 12.30 10.30 -2.10
CA LEU A 151 13.31 10.07 -3.11
C LEU A 151 14.36 11.18 -3.09
N ALA A 152 13.94 12.44 -3.03
CA ALA A 152 14.86 13.57 -2.91
C ALA A 152 15.70 13.49 -1.63
N PHE A 153 15.10 13.10 -0.49
CA PHE A 153 15.81 12.92 0.77
C PHE A 153 16.88 11.82 0.71
N VAL A 154 16.55 10.66 0.14
CA VAL A 154 17.50 9.56 -0.05
C VAL A 154 18.63 9.96 -1.00
N VAL A 155 18.30 10.66 -2.09
CA VAL A 155 19.32 11.17 -3.02
C VAL A 155 20.24 12.16 -2.32
N ILE A 156 19.71 13.12 -1.56
CA ILE A 156 20.49 14.11 -0.81
C ILE A 156 21.42 13.44 0.21
N LEU A 157 20.94 12.44 0.95
CA LEU A 157 21.77 11.68 1.88
C LEU A 157 22.84 10.85 1.16
N GLY A 158 22.58 10.38 -0.06
CA GLY A 158 23.51 9.63 -0.89
C GLY A 158 24.52 10.49 -1.66
N VAL A 159 24.31 11.81 -1.76
CA VAL A 159 25.20 12.74 -2.50
C VAL A 159 26.67 12.60 -2.08
N PRO A 160 27.03 12.56 -0.79
CA PRO A 160 28.45 12.44 -0.39
C PRO A 160 29.10 11.14 -0.90
N CYS A 161 28.40 10.01 -0.83
CA CYS A 161 28.89 8.74 -1.37
C CYS A 161 29.06 8.79 -2.89
N LEU A 162 28.12 9.46 -3.58
CA LEU A 162 28.14 9.61 -5.02
C LEU A 162 29.28 10.51 -5.49
N THR A 163 29.61 11.56 -4.73
CA THR A 163 30.76 12.43 -5.00
C THR A 163 32.09 11.69 -4.81
N ASP A 164 32.22 10.89 -3.75
CA ASP A 164 33.43 10.13 -3.48
C ASP A 164 33.67 9.04 -4.55
N PHE A 165 32.60 8.37 -4.99
CA PHE A 165 32.64 7.42 -6.08
C PHE A 165 33.07 8.06 -7.41
N VAL A 166 32.47 9.20 -7.79
CA VAL A 166 32.80 9.91 -9.04
C VAL A 166 34.24 10.42 -9.00
N GLN A 167 34.69 10.95 -7.86
CA GLN A 167 36.06 11.42 -7.71
C GLN A 167 37.07 10.28 -7.84
N GLY A 168 36.85 9.16 -7.14
CA GLY A 168 37.72 7.98 -7.26
C GLY A 168 37.75 7.39 -8.68
N PHE A 169 36.63 7.46 -9.41
CA PHE A 169 36.58 7.06 -10.81
C PHE A 169 37.42 7.97 -11.72
N ILE A 170 37.32 9.29 -11.55
CA ILE A 170 38.11 10.28 -12.30
C ILE A 170 39.60 10.10 -12.02
N ASP A 171 39.98 9.95 -10.74
CA ASP A 171 41.37 9.79 -10.34
C ASP A 171 41.98 8.51 -10.94
N GLY A 172 41.22 7.41 -10.97
CA GLY A 172 41.65 6.16 -11.62
C GLY A 172 41.80 6.30 -13.14
N PHE A 173 40.90 7.03 -13.80
CA PHE A 173 40.99 7.29 -15.23
C PHE A 173 42.20 8.15 -15.60
N VAL A 174 42.44 9.23 -14.84
CA VAL A 174 43.59 10.14 -15.04
C VAL A 174 44.91 9.43 -14.74
N ALA A 175 44.99 8.64 -13.68
CA ALA A 175 46.17 7.83 -13.37
C ALA A 175 46.48 6.81 -14.47
N GLY A 176 45.46 6.17 -15.06
CA GLY A 176 45.62 5.27 -16.20
C GLY A 176 46.06 5.98 -17.49
N ALA A 177 45.64 7.22 -17.71
CA ALA A 177 46.04 8.04 -18.85
C ALA A 177 47.50 8.54 -18.77
N HIS A 178 48.06 8.69 -17.56
CA HIS A 178 49.46 9.08 -17.34
C HIS A 178 50.43 7.90 -17.27
N ALA A 179 49.92 6.66 -17.19
CA ALA A 179 50.72 5.43 -17.09
C ALA A 179 51.02 4.77 -18.46
N ASN A 180 50.52 5.33 -19.56
CA ASN A 180 50.81 4.97 -20.96
C ASN A 180 51.59 6.10 -21.66
#